data_AF-A0A6V8E909-F1
#
_entry.id   AF-A0A6V8E909-F1
#
_cell.length_a   1.000
_cell.length_b   1.000
_cell.length_c   1.000
_cell.angle_alpha   90.00
_cell.angle_beta   90.00
_cell.angle_gamma   90.00
#
_symmetry.space_group_name_H-M   'P 1'
#
loop_
_entity.id
_entity.type
_entity.pdbx_description
1 polymer ?
#
loop_
_entity_poly.entity_id
_entity_poly.type
_entity_poly.pdbx_seq_one_letter_code
_entity_poly.pdbx_strand_id
1 'polypeptide(L)'
;METIFISAGFLAGALFFLSQSLSKGVGSVGGALKQIGLFILRKNPPGLVDIFDDRDGSGSRTWMNFGMLWLVFATLLGFLMGWHTYDPTALDSLASVGWSYDDGSSLTDATLNFLTIALLYGLIGSGMVATARNGNGRLASEANASMVAVLLSAVFLATYILPFIFGFLDIDTEEGGVAILLYSLETLAMGMLLIPVFINLLITAANRGEQALQTSVWFLLIGVAAFILSMLYMFFGELAGATQTVWLA
;
A
#
# COMPACT_ATOMS: atom_id res chain seq x y z
N MET A 1 9.68 9.75 24.01
CA MET A 1 9.81 11.06 23.34
C MET A 1 11.02 11.10 22.41
N GLU A 2 12.22 10.67 22.83
CA GLU A 2 13.42 10.66 21.97
C GLU A 2 13.23 9.90 20.65
N THR A 3 12.71 8.66 20.71
CA THR A 3 12.48 7.82 19.51
C THR A 3 11.51 8.47 18.52
N ILE A 4 10.51 9.21 19.01
CA ILE A 4 9.56 9.95 18.18
C ILE A 4 10.29 11.06 17.43
N PHE A 5 11.11 11.86 18.11
CA PHE A 5 11.85 12.95 17.48
C PHE A 5 12.87 12.44 16.45
N ILE A 6 13.54 11.32 16.73
CA ILE A 6 14.47 10.69 15.78
C ILE A 6 13.71 10.22 14.53
N SER A 7 12.61 9.48 14.72
CA SER A 7 11.81 8.93 13.61
C SER A 7 11.14 10.03 12.79
N ALA A 8 10.58 11.06 13.45
CA ALA A 8 10.01 12.22 12.77
C ALA A 8 11.06 13.05 12.04
N GLY A 9 12.24 13.23 12.65
CA GLY A 9 13.37 13.93 12.04
C GLY A 9 13.88 13.20 10.79
N PHE A 10 13.99 11.87 10.85
CA PHE A 10 14.35 11.06 9.69
C PHE A 10 13.32 11.16 8.57
N LEU A 11 12.03 11.05 8.89
CA LEU A 11 10.94 11.18 7.93
C LEU A 11 10.98 12.56 7.26
N ALA A 12 11.02 13.64 8.05
CA ALA A 12 11.09 15.00 7.53
C ALA A 12 12.33 15.22 6.66
N GLY A 13 13.49 14.71 7.08
CA GLY A 13 14.72 14.75 6.31
C GLY A 13 14.59 14.02 4.97
N ALA A 14 14.08 12.79 4.97
CA ALA A 14 13.87 11.99 3.77
C ALA A 14 12.93 12.68 2.77
N LEU A 15 11.80 13.20 3.26
CA LEU A 15 10.84 13.93 2.42
C LEU A 15 11.42 15.25 1.89
N PHE A 16 12.22 15.95 2.69
CA PHE A 16 12.94 17.14 2.25
C PHE A 16 13.93 16.82 1.12
N PHE A 17 14.77 15.80 1.28
CA PHE A 17 15.73 15.40 0.24
C PHE A 17 15.04 14.91 -1.03
N LEU A 18 13.92 14.18 -0.89
CA LEU A 18 13.09 13.78 -2.03
C LEU A 18 12.54 15.01 -2.76
N SER A 19 11.96 15.96 -2.03
CA SER A 19 11.46 17.24 -2.56
C SER A 19 12.54 18.01 -3.34
N GLN A 20 13.76 18.10 -2.79
CA GLN A 20 14.89 18.72 -3.47
C GLN A 20 15.27 17.95 -4.75
N SER A 21 15.31 16.63 -4.68
CA SER A 21 15.66 15.75 -5.81
C SER A 21 14.63 15.80 -6.94
N LEU A 22 13.33 15.94 -6.62
CA LEU A 22 12.27 16.09 -7.62
C LEU A 22 12.36 17.43 -8.36
N SER A 23 12.79 18.47 -7.65
CA SER A 23 12.88 19.83 -8.18
C SER A 23 14.17 20.07 -8.97
N LYS A 24 15.31 19.56 -8.48
CA LYS A 24 16.65 19.84 -9.02
C LYS A 24 17.26 18.68 -9.81
N GLY A 25 16.64 17.50 -9.74
CA GLY A 25 17.25 16.27 -10.21
C GLY A 25 18.35 15.78 -9.27
N VAL A 26 18.92 14.63 -9.61
CA VAL A 26 19.98 13.95 -8.84
C VAL A 26 21.36 14.06 -9.50
N GLY A 27 21.54 15.02 -10.41
CA GLY A 27 22.81 15.26 -11.09
C GLY A 27 23.26 14.12 -12.01
N SER A 28 24.57 13.89 -12.08
CA SER A 28 25.21 12.96 -13.02
C SER A 28 24.86 11.48 -12.80
N VAL A 29 24.40 11.10 -11.60
CA VAL A 29 24.02 9.71 -11.29
C VAL A 29 22.61 9.36 -11.75
N GLY A 30 21.79 10.34 -12.18
CA GLY A 30 20.39 10.11 -12.54
C GLY A 30 20.20 9.09 -13.66
N GLY A 31 21.08 9.07 -14.66
CA GLY A 31 21.05 8.07 -15.73
C GLY A 31 21.25 6.64 -15.21
N ALA A 32 22.22 6.44 -14.32
CA ALA A 32 22.50 5.14 -13.72
C ALA A 32 21.36 4.67 -12.81
N LEU A 33 20.84 5.56 -11.95
CA LEU A 33 19.70 5.24 -11.07
C LEU A 33 18.45 4.86 -11.86
N LYS A 34 18.19 5.55 -12.98
CA LYS A 34 17.10 5.20 -13.90
C LYS A 34 17.27 3.80 -14.49
N GLN A 35 18.49 3.42 -14.90
CA GLN A 35 18.76 2.08 -15.44
C GLN A 35 18.57 0.99 -14.38
N ILE A 36 19.09 1.20 -13.17
CA ILE A 36 18.91 0.27 -12.04
C ILE A 36 17.42 0.12 -11.72
N GLY A 37 16.68 1.22 -11.64
CA GLY A 37 15.25 1.18 -11.39
C GLY A 37 14.48 0.47 -12.51
N LEU A 38 14.78 0.74 -13.79
CA LEU A 38 14.19 0.00 -14.91
C LEU A 38 14.51 -1.50 -14.88
N PHE A 39 15.72 -1.86 -14.46
CA PHE A 39 16.08 -3.26 -14.25
C PHE A 39 15.21 -3.90 -13.15
N ILE A 40 15.08 -3.25 -11.99
CA ILE A 40 14.22 -3.74 -10.91
C ILE A 40 12.78 -3.93 -11.40
N LEU A 41 12.21 -2.95 -12.09
CA LEU A 41 10.82 -3.01 -12.57
C LEU A 41 10.59 -4.14 -13.57
N ARG A 42 11.54 -4.39 -14.47
CA ARG A 42 11.39 -5.34 -15.59
C ARG A 42 11.93 -6.73 -15.30
N LYS A 43 12.68 -6.92 -14.21
CA LYS A 43 13.34 -8.20 -13.91
C LYS A 43 12.96 -8.78 -12.56
N ASN A 44 12.34 -8.01 -11.66
CA ASN A 44 11.95 -8.49 -10.35
C ASN A 44 10.43 -8.40 -10.11
N PRO A 45 9.78 -9.49 -9.65
CA PRO A 45 10.31 -10.85 -9.53
C PRO A 45 10.54 -11.53 -10.89
N PRO A 46 11.59 -12.36 -11.05
CA PRO A 46 11.93 -12.98 -12.34
C PRO A 46 10.78 -13.80 -12.93
N GLY A 47 10.44 -13.53 -14.19
CA GLY A 47 9.38 -14.24 -14.94
C GLY A 47 7.94 -13.88 -14.53
N LEU A 48 7.72 -13.35 -13.33
CA LEU A 48 6.37 -12.99 -12.87
C LEU A 48 5.84 -11.73 -13.57
N VAL A 49 6.69 -10.70 -13.71
CA VAL A 49 6.31 -9.45 -14.36
C VAL A 49 5.95 -9.67 -15.84
N ASP A 50 6.58 -10.65 -16.50
CA ASP A 50 6.36 -10.96 -17.90
C ASP A 50 4.97 -11.57 -18.18
N ILE A 51 4.24 -11.98 -17.13
CA ILE A 51 2.84 -12.46 -17.24
C ILE A 51 1.85 -11.30 -17.43
N PHE A 52 2.25 -10.08 -17.06
CA PHE A 52 1.38 -8.90 -17.09
C PHE A 52 1.54 -8.11 -18.38
N ASP A 53 0.42 -7.58 -18.89
CA ASP A 53 0.40 -6.78 -20.11
C ASP A 53 1.06 -5.41 -19.88
N ASP A 54 2.08 -5.10 -20.68
CA ASP A 54 2.79 -3.82 -20.67
C ASP A 54 2.17 -2.83 -21.69
N ARG A 55 0.83 -2.82 -21.77
CA ARG A 55 0.08 -1.87 -22.61
C ARG A 55 -0.10 -0.54 -21.90
N ASP A 56 -0.09 0.55 -22.66
CA ASP A 56 -0.27 1.91 -22.14
C ASP A 56 -1.53 2.03 -21.25
N GLY A 57 -1.31 2.47 -20.01
CA GLY A 57 -2.35 2.64 -19.00
C GLY A 57 -2.88 1.36 -18.37
N SER A 58 -2.36 0.17 -18.69
CA SER A 58 -2.81 -1.09 -18.05
C SER A 58 -2.55 -1.09 -16.55
N GLY A 59 -1.41 -0.53 -16.10
CA GLY A 59 -1.02 -0.43 -14.70
C GLY A 59 -2.03 0.38 -13.90
N SER A 60 -2.24 1.64 -14.28
CA SER A 60 -3.19 2.54 -13.59
C SER A 60 -4.62 1.99 -13.58
N ARG A 61 -5.09 1.39 -14.68
CA ARG A 61 -6.41 0.76 -14.76
C ARG A 61 -6.52 -0.44 -13.82
N THR A 62 -5.48 -1.26 -13.71
CA THR A 62 -5.46 -2.42 -12.80
C THR A 62 -5.62 -1.95 -11.35
N TRP A 63 -4.86 -0.93 -10.96
CA TRP A 63 -4.97 -0.32 -9.62
C TRP A 63 -6.38 0.23 -9.35
N MET A 64 -6.95 0.99 -10.27
CA MET A 64 -8.31 1.52 -10.11
C MET A 64 -9.36 0.41 -10.03
N ASN A 65 -9.22 -0.65 -10.83
CA ASN A 65 -10.16 -1.78 -10.83
C ASN A 65 -10.15 -2.53 -9.48
N PHE A 66 -8.97 -2.81 -8.92
CA PHE A 66 -8.87 -3.36 -7.57
C PHE A 66 -9.39 -2.39 -6.51
N GLY A 67 -9.11 -1.10 -6.64
CA GLY A 67 -9.67 -0.08 -5.74
C GLY A 67 -11.20 -0.08 -5.73
N MET A 68 -11.84 -0.16 -6.91
CA MET A 68 -13.29 -0.29 -7.03
C MET A 68 -13.80 -1.61 -6.45
N LEU A 69 -13.11 -2.73 -6.69
CA LEU A 69 -13.45 -4.02 -6.12
C LEU A 69 -13.47 -3.95 -4.58
N TRP A 70 -12.40 -3.44 -3.98
CA TRP A 70 -12.29 -3.30 -2.53
C TRP A 70 -13.28 -2.29 -1.97
N LEU A 71 -13.60 -1.23 -2.72
CA LEU A 71 -14.63 -0.27 -2.33
C LEU A 71 -16.01 -0.93 -2.23
N VAL A 72 -16.36 -1.84 -3.16
CA VAL A 72 -17.60 -2.62 -3.08
C VAL A 72 -17.64 -3.41 -1.77
N PHE A 73 -16.57 -4.14 -1.43
CA PHE A 73 -16.50 -4.86 -0.15
C PHE A 73 -16.61 -3.92 1.06
N ALA A 74 -15.90 -2.78 1.04
CA ALA A 74 -16.00 -1.78 2.10
C ALA A 74 -17.43 -1.27 2.30
N THR A 75 -18.16 -1.00 1.20
CA THR A 75 -19.55 -0.55 1.27
C THR A 75 -20.51 -1.63 1.78
N LEU A 76 -20.27 -2.90 1.41
CA LEU A 76 -21.04 -4.04 1.92
C LEU A 76 -20.82 -4.21 3.43
N LEU A 77 -19.56 -4.18 3.88
CA LEU A 77 -19.22 -4.27 5.30
C LEU A 77 -19.75 -3.07 6.09
N GLY A 78 -19.67 -1.85 5.53
CA GLY A 78 -20.25 -0.66 6.15
C GLY A 78 -21.77 -0.74 6.29
N PHE A 79 -22.45 -1.35 5.33
CA PHE A 79 -23.88 -1.66 5.45
C PHE A 79 -24.14 -2.68 6.57
N LEU A 80 -23.38 -3.78 6.64
CA LEU A 80 -23.50 -4.78 7.70
C LEU A 80 -23.23 -4.17 9.08
N MET A 81 -22.25 -3.27 9.20
CA MET A 81 -21.95 -2.55 10.43
C MET A 81 -23.13 -1.68 10.86
N GLY A 82 -23.72 -0.93 9.92
CA GLY A 82 -24.91 -0.12 10.19
C GLY A 82 -26.10 -0.96 10.61
N TRP A 83 -26.28 -2.15 10.02
CA TRP A 83 -27.32 -3.10 10.43
C TRP A 83 -27.06 -3.66 11.82
N HIS A 84 -25.85 -4.17 12.10
CA HIS A 84 -25.49 -4.70 13.41
C HIS A 84 -25.66 -3.67 14.54
N THR A 85 -25.35 -2.40 14.26
CA THR A 85 -25.58 -1.28 15.19
C THR A 85 -27.07 -1.04 15.45
N TYR A 86 -27.92 -1.24 14.43
CA TYR A 86 -29.37 -1.09 14.55
C TYR A 86 -30.04 -2.26 15.27
N ASP A 87 -29.61 -3.50 14.96
CA ASP A 87 -30.10 -4.74 15.54
C ASP A 87 -28.90 -5.69 15.83
N PRO A 88 -28.52 -5.84 17.12
CA PRO A 88 -27.40 -6.68 17.54
C PRO A 88 -27.53 -8.16 17.15
N THR A 89 -28.73 -8.66 16.86
CA THR A 89 -28.99 -10.06 16.50
C THR A 89 -29.08 -10.30 14.99
N ALA A 90 -28.95 -9.24 14.18
CA ALA A 90 -29.16 -9.31 12.74
C ALA A 90 -28.23 -10.29 12.01
N LEU A 91 -27.03 -10.50 12.55
CA LEU A 91 -26.00 -11.34 11.94
C LEU A 91 -25.98 -12.77 12.49
N ASP A 92 -26.87 -13.13 13.44
CA ASP A 92 -26.89 -14.45 14.07
C ASP A 92 -27.13 -15.59 13.05
N SER A 93 -27.77 -15.29 11.92
CA SER A 93 -27.92 -16.25 10.81
C SER A 93 -26.59 -16.69 10.19
N LEU A 94 -25.52 -15.89 10.34
CA LEU A 94 -24.16 -16.20 9.88
C LEU A 94 -23.38 -17.06 10.87
N ALA A 95 -23.95 -17.43 12.02
CA ALA A 95 -23.26 -18.28 13.00
C ALA A 95 -22.80 -19.63 12.42
N SER A 96 -23.51 -20.12 11.39
CA SER A 96 -23.13 -21.34 10.66
C SER A 96 -21.82 -21.25 9.87
N VAL A 97 -21.36 -20.03 9.54
CA VAL A 97 -20.08 -19.78 8.84
C VAL A 97 -19.04 -19.15 9.77
N GLY A 98 -19.22 -19.28 11.09
CA GLY A 98 -18.24 -18.87 12.10
C GLY A 98 -18.44 -17.46 12.66
N TRP A 99 -19.55 -16.77 12.36
CA TRP A 99 -19.89 -15.54 13.06
C TRP A 99 -20.21 -15.84 14.54
N SER A 100 -19.58 -15.12 15.45
CA SER A 100 -20.03 -15.01 16.83
C SER A 100 -20.33 -13.55 17.12
N TYR A 101 -21.29 -13.29 18.00
CA TYR A 101 -21.56 -11.93 18.45
C TYR A 101 -20.28 -11.30 19.03
N ASP A 102 -19.98 -10.10 18.54
CA ASP A 102 -18.94 -9.20 19.02
C ASP A 102 -19.58 -7.81 19.19
N ASP A 103 -18.95 -6.91 19.93
CA ASP A 103 -19.44 -5.54 20.15
C ASP A 103 -19.48 -4.68 18.87
N GLY A 104 -19.08 -5.25 17.73
CA GLY A 104 -19.02 -4.63 16.41
C GLY A 104 -17.64 -4.06 16.09
N SER A 105 -16.66 -4.17 17.01
CA SER A 105 -15.28 -3.71 16.78
C SER A 105 -14.61 -4.43 15.61
N SER A 106 -14.68 -5.77 15.56
CA SER A 106 -14.12 -6.55 14.44
C SER A 106 -14.71 -6.17 13.08
N LEU A 107 -16.03 -5.95 13.01
CA LEU A 107 -16.71 -5.52 11.79
C LEU A 107 -16.35 -4.08 11.40
N THR A 108 -16.11 -3.22 12.39
CA THR A 108 -15.64 -1.84 12.20
C THR A 108 -14.23 -1.84 11.63
N ASP A 109 -13.31 -2.60 12.22
CA ASP A 109 -11.92 -2.70 11.79
C ASP A 109 -11.82 -3.29 10.39
N ALA A 110 -12.58 -4.35 10.10
CA ALA A 110 -12.67 -4.90 8.75
C ALA A 110 -13.16 -3.84 7.75
N THR A 111 -14.25 -3.12 8.07
CA THR A 111 -14.78 -2.08 7.17
C THR A 111 -13.75 -1.00 6.89
N LEU A 112 -13.08 -0.48 7.92
CA LEU A 112 -12.08 0.58 7.78
C LEU A 112 -10.84 0.10 7.02
N ASN A 113 -10.42 -1.15 7.21
CA ASN A 113 -9.31 -1.74 6.46
C ASN A 113 -9.65 -1.89 4.97
N PHE A 114 -10.83 -2.42 4.63
CA PHE A 114 -11.31 -2.51 3.24
C PHE A 114 -11.50 -1.13 2.60
N LEU A 115 -11.96 -0.13 3.36
CA LEU A 115 -12.06 1.24 2.86
C LEU A 115 -10.67 1.85 2.61
N THR A 116 -9.76 1.68 3.56
CA THR A 116 -8.39 2.21 3.48
C THR A 116 -7.65 1.63 2.28
N ILE A 117 -7.71 0.32 2.07
CA ILE A 117 -7.09 -0.31 0.90
C ILE A 117 -7.76 0.18 -0.39
N ALA A 118 -9.10 0.27 -0.45
CA ALA A 118 -9.79 0.78 -1.62
C ALA A 118 -9.35 2.20 -2.01
N LEU A 119 -9.24 3.09 -1.02
CA LEU A 119 -8.76 4.46 -1.19
C LEU A 119 -7.29 4.51 -1.59
N LEU A 120 -6.42 3.67 -1.01
CA LEU A 120 -5.01 3.57 -1.39
C LEU A 120 -4.89 3.19 -2.88
N TYR A 121 -5.64 2.17 -3.31
CA TYR A 121 -5.65 1.73 -4.70
C TYR A 121 -6.14 2.82 -5.66
N GLY A 122 -7.24 3.51 -5.29
CA GLY A 122 -7.79 4.60 -6.07
C GLY A 122 -6.83 5.80 -6.17
N LEU A 123 -6.20 6.18 -5.05
CA LEU A 123 -5.25 7.29 -4.99
C LEU A 123 -3.99 6.99 -5.81
N ILE A 124 -3.39 5.82 -5.63
CA ILE A 124 -2.19 5.44 -6.39
C ILE A 124 -2.53 5.25 -7.87
N GLY A 125 -3.65 4.59 -8.20
CA GLY A 125 -4.09 4.39 -9.58
C GLY A 125 -4.35 5.70 -10.31
N SER A 126 -5.08 6.64 -9.69
CA SER A 126 -5.31 7.99 -10.25
C SER A 126 -4.03 8.81 -10.31
N GLY A 127 -3.16 8.68 -9.32
CA GLY A 127 -1.84 9.27 -9.30
C GLY A 127 -0.95 8.78 -10.44
N MET A 128 -1.01 7.49 -10.78
CA MET A 128 -0.32 6.91 -11.94
C MET A 128 -0.81 7.54 -13.25
N VAL A 129 -2.13 7.75 -13.42
CA VAL A 129 -2.66 8.45 -14.61
C VAL A 129 -2.11 9.87 -14.70
N ALA A 130 -2.11 10.62 -13.59
CA ALA A 130 -1.55 11.97 -13.56
C ALA A 130 -0.04 11.97 -13.85
N THR A 131 0.69 11.00 -13.32
CA THR A 131 2.15 10.87 -13.53
C THR A 131 2.47 10.52 -14.97
N ALA A 132 1.75 9.57 -15.57
CA ALA A 132 1.91 9.19 -16.97
C ALA A 132 1.67 10.37 -17.94
N ARG A 133 0.70 11.25 -17.63
CA ARG A 133 0.41 12.47 -18.40
C ARG A 133 1.53 13.52 -18.37
N ASN A 134 2.36 13.53 -17.32
CA ASN A 134 3.55 14.40 -17.28
C ASN A 134 4.71 13.85 -18.11
N GLY A 135 4.66 12.58 -18.50
CA GLY A 135 5.61 11.96 -19.43
C GLY A 135 4.99 11.81 -20.82
N ASN A 136 5.28 10.69 -21.46
CA ASN A 136 4.80 10.36 -22.81
C ASN A 136 3.45 9.61 -22.80
N GLY A 137 2.61 9.82 -21.78
CA GLY A 137 1.29 9.17 -21.66
C GLY A 137 1.32 7.73 -21.14
N ARG A 138 2.47 7.26 -20.62
CA ARG A 138 2.68 5.89 -20.14
C ARG A 138 3.60 5.87 -18.91
N LEU A 139 3.42 4.89 -18.02
CA LEU A 139 4.36 4.56 -16.94
C LEU A 139 5.68 3.96 -17.48
N ALA A 140 6.73 3.97 -16.65
CA ALA A 140 8.02 3.36 -16.98
C ALA A 140 7.94 1.84 -17.16
N SER A 141 7.03 1.19 -16.41
CA SER A 141 6.61 -0.20 -16.61
C SER A 141 5.15 -0.37 -16.19
N GLU A 142 4.25 -0.57 -17.15
CA GLU A 142 2.83 -0.80 -16.88
C GLU A 142 2.62 -2.21 -16.30
N ALA A 143 3.34 -3.19 -16.84
CA ALA A 143 3.31 -4.58 -16.35
C ALA A 143 3.69 -4.68 -14.87
N ASN A 144 4.76 -4.00 -14.44
CA ASN A 144 5.16 -3.99 -13.03
C ASN A 144 4.08 -3.34 -12.15
N ALA A 145 3.49 -2.24 -12.58
CA ALA A 145 2.41 -1.60 -11.83
C ALA A 145 1.20 -2.54 -11.67
N SER A 146 0.76 -3.21 -12.75
CA SER A 146 -0.31 -4.20 -12.70
C SER A 146 0.01 -5.38 -11.78
N MET A 147 1.23 -5.90 -11.86
CA MET A 147 1.68 -7.00 -11.01
C MET A 147 1.61 -6.63 -9.53
N VAL A 148 2.12 -5.46 -9.15
CA VAL A 148 2.12 -5.01 -7.75
C VAL A 148 0.69 -4.86 -7.24
N ALA A 149 -0.26 -4.36 -8.05
CA ALA A 149 -1.67 -4.32 -7.66
C ALA A 149 -2.23 -5.72 -7.35
N VAL A 150 -1.87 -6.74 -8.13
CA VAL A 150 -2.30 -8.11 -7.82
C VAL A 150 -1.63 -8.64 -6.55
N LEU A 151 -0.33 -8.43 -6.39
CA LEU A 151 0.41 -8.90 -5.22
C LEU A 151 -0.08 -8.22 -3.93
N LEU A 152 -0.31 -6.91 -3.96
CA LEU A 152 -0.82 -6.18 -2.81
C LEU A 152 -2.24 -6.64 -2.46
N SER A 153 -3.06 -7.00 -3.47
CA SER A 153 -4.39 -7.57 -3.25
C SER A 153 -4.30 -8.95 -2.60
N ALA A 154 -3.33 -9.77 -3.02
CA ALA A 154 -3.08 -11.07 -2.40
C ALA A 154 -2.58 -10.92 -0.95
N VAL A 155 -1.70 -9.96 -0.67
CA VAL A 155 -1.24 -9.65 0.70
C VAL A 155 -2.42 -9.20 1.57
N PHE A 156 -3.25 -8.29 1.07
CA PHE A 156 -4.44 -7.83 1.79
C PHE A 156 -5.42 -8.97 2.10
N LEU A 157 -5.66 -9.88 1.15
CA LEU A 157 -6.49 -11.07 1.42
C LEU A 157 -5.83 -12.01 2.43
N ALA A 158 -4.50 -12.14 2.41
CA ALA A 158 -3.77 -12.97 3.37
C ALA A 158 -3.95 -12.48 4.81
N THR A 159 -4.12 -11.16 5.04
CA THR A 159 -4.43 -10.58 6.36
C THR A 159 -5.68 -11.20 6.99
N TYR A 160 -6.67 -11.60 6.20
CA TYR A 160 -7.90 -12.23 6.70
C TYR A 160 -7.85 -13.76 6.63
N ILE A 161 -7.24 -14.30 5.58
CA ILE A 161 -7.21 -15.76 5.35
C ILE A 161 -6.26 -16.45 6.33
N LEU A 162 -5.11 -15.84 6.68
CA LEU A 162 -4.14 -16.47 7.56
C LEU A 162 -4.67 -16.64 9.00
N PRO A 163 -5.24 -15.62 9.67
CA PRO A 163 -5.90 -15.79 10.96
C PRO A 163 -6.98 -16.87 10.93
N PHE A 164 -7.81 -16.88 9.88
CA PHE A 164 -8.85 -17.90 9.70
C PHE A 164 -8.27 -19.33 9.62
N ILE A 165 -7.19 -19.54 8.87
CA ILE A 165 -6.50 -20.84 8.78
C ILE A 165 -5.88 -21.22 10.13
N PHE A 166 -5.24 -20.28 10.81
CA PHE A 166 -4.61 -20.49 12.11
C PHE A 166 -5.64 -20.80 13.22
N GLY A 167 -6.86 -20.27 13.12
CA GLY A 167 -7.97 -20.63 13.99
C GLY A 167 -8.31 -22.13 13.93
N PHE A 168 -8.20 -22.80 12.78
CA PHE A 168 -8.38 -24.27 12.71
C PHE A 168 -7.27 -25.06 13.41
N LEU A 169 -6.13 -24.42 13.68
CA LEU A 169 -4.98 -25.00 14.36
C LEU A 169 -4.90 -24.60 15.84
N ASP A 170 -5.91 -23.88 16.36
CA ASP A 170 -5.96 -23.35 17.73
C ASP A 170 -4.76 -22.44 18.05
N ILE A 171 -4.28 -21.71 17.03
CA ILE A 171 -3.22 -20.71 17.16
C ILE A 171 -3.86 -19.35 17.37
N ASP A 172 -3.57 -18.72 18.50
CA ASP A 172 -4.00 -17.35 18.80
C ASP A 172 -3.29 -16.35 17.86
N THR A 173 -4.09 -15.57 17.14
CA THR A 173 -3.64 -14.51 16.21
C THR A 173 -4.11 -13.12 16.62
N GLU A 174 -4.80 -13.00 17.75
CA GLU A 174 -5.30 -11.73 18.27
C GLU A 174 -4.28 -11.11 19.21
N GLU A 175 -3.59 -11.92 20.00
CA GLU A 175 -2.58 -11.46 20.97
C GLU A 175 -1.23 -12.20 20.85
N GLY A 176 -0.22 -11.63 21.53
CA GLY A 176 1.08 -12.26 21.69
C GLY A 176 1.96 -12.28 20.44
N GLY A 177 2.91 -13.23 20.41
CA GLY A 177 4.01 -13.23 19.44
C GLY A 177 3.58 -13.52 17.99
N VAL A 178 2.53 -14.31 17.78
CA VAL A 178 2.02 -14.62 16.44
C VAL A 178 1.29 -13.41 15.86
N ALA A 179 0.45 -12.73 16.65
CA ALA A 179 -0.21 -11.49 16.26
C ALA A 179 0.81 -10.41 15.84
N ILE A 180 1.84 -10.19 16.66
CA ILE A 180 2.94 -9.26 16.36
C ILE A 180 3.63 -9.65 15.04
N LEU A 181 3.92 -10.94 14.84
CA LEU A 181 4.59 -11.41 13.62
C LEU A 181 3.72 -11.20 12.37
N LEU A 182 2.44 -11.54 12.42
CA LEU A 182 1.52 -11.39 11.29
C LEU A 182 1.39 -9.91 10.89
N TYR A 183 1.13 -9.03 11.86
CA TYR A 183 1.04 -7.59 11.62
C TYR A 183 2.36 -6.99 11.10
N SER A 184 3.49 -7.41 11.67
CA SER A 184 4.81 -6.97 11.20
C SER A 184 5.08 -7.41 9.75
N LEU A 185 4.80 -8.67 9.42
CA LEU A 185 4.99 -9.18 8.06
C LEU A 185 4.05 -8.51 7.06
N GLU A 186 2.81 -8.22 7.45
CA GLU A 186 1.86 -7.46 6.63
C GLU A 186 2.38 -6.06 6.32
N THR A 187 2.73 -5.28 7.35
CA THR A 187 3.23 -3.90 7.19
C THR A 187 4.51 -3.88 6.35
N LEU A 188 5.45 -4.82 6.59
CA LEU A 188 6.63 -4.98 5.75
C LEU A 188 6.25 -5.28 4.29
N ALA A 189 5.35 -6.23 4.05
CA ALA A 189 4.93 -6.60 2.70
C ALA A 189 4.28 -5.43 1.96
N MET A 190 3.38 -4.67 2.63
CA MET A 190 2.78 -3.46 2.06
C MET A 190 3.83 -2.40 1.70
N GLY A 191 4.75 -2.10 2.63
CA GLY A 191 5.82 -1.12 2.39
C GLY A 191 6.73 -1.54 1.23
N MET A 192 7.19 -2.80 1.22
CA MET A 192 8.09 -3.35 0.21
C MET A 192 7.45 -3.43 -1.17
N LEU A 193 6.15 -3.77 -1.26
CA LEU A 193 5.42 -3.80 -2.54
C LEU A 193 5.22 -2.41 -3.14
N LEU A 194 5.15 -1.36 -2.32
CA LEU A 194 5.04 0.01 -2.82
C LEU A 194 6.37 0.60 -3.30
N ILE A 195 7.53 0.03 -2.93
CA ILE A 195 8.84 0.46 -3.45
C ILE A 195 8.92 0.41 -4.99
N PRO A 196 8.60 -0.71 -5.67
CA PRO A 196 8.62 -0.73 -7.14
C PRO A 196 7.60 0.23 -7.75
N VAL A 197 6.43 0.44 -7.13
CA VAL A 197 5.47 1.48 -7.57
C VAL A 197 6.10 2.86 -7.47
N PHE A 198 6.78 3.16 -6.36
CA PHE A 198 7.46 4.43 -6.16
C PHE A 198 8.59 4.66 -7.18
N ILE A 199 9.42 3.63 -7.43
CA ILE A 199 10.47 3.68 -8.46
C ILE A 199 9.85 3.94 -9.84
N ASN A 200 8.74 3.28 -10.15
CA ASN A 200 8.03 3.45 -11.41
C ASN A 200 7.50 4.88 -11.58
N LEU A 201 6.88 5.44 -10.54
CA LEU A 201 6.42 6.83 -10.53
C LEU A 201 7.60 7.82 -10.68
N LEU A 202 8.71 7.60 -9.97
CA LEU A 202 9.91 8.45 -10.06
C LEU A 202 10.51 8.44 -11.46
N ILE A 203 10.68 7.27 -12.07
CA ILE A 203 11.23 7.17 -13.44
C ILE A 203 10.28 7.80 -14.46
N THR A 204 8.97 7.58 -14.29
CA THR A 204 7.95 8.18 -15.16
C THR A 204 8.01 9.70 -15.04
N ALA A 205 8.06 10.24 -13.82
CA ALA A 205 8.21 11.67 -13.56
C ALA A 205 9.54 12.22 -14.09
N ALA A 206 10.63 11.44 -14.08
CA ALA A 206 11.92 11.84 -14.63
C ALA A 206 11.92 11.88 -16.18
N ASN A 207 10.96 11.22 -16.83
CA ASN A 207 10.82 11.23 -18.30
C ASN A 207 10.05 12.45 -18.84
N ARG A 208 9.66 13.41 -17.99
CA ARG A 208 8.89 14.60 -18.38
C ARG A 208 9.65 15.63 -19.23
N GLY A 209 10.97 15.45 -19.40
CA GLY A 209 11.83 16.43 -20.05
C GLY A 209 11.84 17.76 -19.30
N GLU A 210 11.69 18.86 -20.01
CA GLU A 210 11.71 20.23 -19.46
C GLU A 210 10.38 20.67 -18.82
N GLN A 211 9.36 19.80 -18.82
CA GLN A 211 8.06 20.15 -18.23
C GLN A 211 8.14 20.21 -16.71
N ALA A 212 7.46 21.20 -16.13
CA ALA A 212 7.28 21.28 -14.69
C ALA A 212 6.48 20.09 -14.18
N LEU A 213 6.87 19.54 -13.03
CA LEU A 213 6.11 18.46 -12.42
C LEU A 213 4.77 19.00 -11.89
N GLN A 214 3.65 18.38 -12.29
CA GLN A 214 2.35 18.74 -11.73
C GLN A 214 2.33 18.57 -10.21
N THR A 215 1.66 19.51 -9.52
CA THR A 215 1.52 19.53 -8.06
C THR A 215 0.90 18.24 -7.52
N SER A 216 -0.08 17.66 -8.22
CA SER A 216 -0.70 16.38 -7.85
C SER A 216 0.30 15.22 -7.82
N VAL A 217 1.22 15.18 -8.79
CA VAL A 217 2.29 14.17 -8.85
C VAL A 217 3.34 14.40 -7.77
N TRP A 218 3.60 15.66 -7.43
CA TRP A 218 4.48 16.02 -6.32
C TRP A 218 3.94 15.50 -4.97
N PHE A 219 2.67 15.77 -4.69
CA PHE A 219 1.99 15.25 -3.49
C PHE A 219 1.91 13.72 -3.49
N LEU A 220 1.64 13.09 -4.64
CA LEU A 220 1.62 11.63 -4.75
C LEU A 220 2.96 11.02 -4.39
N LEU A 221 4.06 11.51 -4.97
CA LEU A 221 5.40 10.96 -4.73
C LEU A 221 5.81 11.09 -3.26
N ILE A 222 5.51 12.22 -2.64
CA ILE A 222 5.78 12.43 -1.21
C ILE A 222 4.87 11.57 -0.34
N GLY A 223 3.59 11.46 -0.67
CA GLY A 223 2.64 10.63 0.06
C GLY A 223 3.01 9.15 0.01
N VAL A 224 3.38 8.63 -1.17
CA VAL A 224 3.85 7.24 -1.33
C VAL A 224 5.15 7.03 -0.55
N ALA A 225 6.10 7.96 -0.60
CA ALA A 225 7.35 7.84 0.16
C ALA A 225 7.10 7.85 1.68
N ALA A 226 6.22 8.74 2.16
CA ALA A 226 5.83 8.80 3.57
C ALA A 226 5.12 7.50 4.01
N PHE A 227 4.22 6.98 3.18
CA PHE A 227 3.51 5.74 3.46
C PHE A 227 4.47 4.53 3.53
N ILE A 228 5.43 4.41 2.60
CA ILE A 228 6.47 3.37 2.67
C ILE A 228 7.25 3.47 3.98
N LEU A 229 7.67 4.68 4.38
CA LEU A 229 8.40 4.88 5.63
C LEU A 229 7.55 4.56 6.87
N SER A 230 6.27 4.93 6.87
CA SER A 230 5.29 4.56 7.91
C SER A 230 5.18 3.04 8.04
N MET A 231 5.03 2.31 6.92
CA MET A 231 5.01 0.83 6.95
C MET A 231 6.28 0.23 7.55
N LEU A 232 7.46 0.78 7.23
CA LEU A 232 8.73 0.34 7.81
C LEU A 232 8.83 0.68 9.31
N TYR A 233 8.29 1.82 9.73
CA TYR A 233 8.22 2.20 11.13
C TYR A 233 7.30 1.28 11.93
N MET A 234 6.15 0.90 11.38
CA MET A 234 5.27 -0.09 12.02
C MET A 234 5.98 -1.45 12.11
N PHE A 235 6.60 -1.93 11.03
CA PHE A 235 7.33 -3.20 11.03
C PHE A 235 8.45 -3.25 12.09
N PHE A 236 9.41 -2.32 12.03
CA PHE A 236 10.53 -2.32 12.96
C PHE A 236 10.10 -1.91 14.37
N GLY A 237 9.09 -1.04 14.47
CA GLY A 237 8.53 -0.57 15.74
C GLY A 237 7.91 -1.71 16.53
N GLU A 238 7.07 -2.52 15.89
CA GLU A 238 6.43 -3.65 16.55
C GLU A 238 7.43 -4.74 16.96
N LEU A 239 8.35 -5.11 16.07
CA LEU A 239 9.38 -6.10 16.40
C LEU A 239 10.31 -5.65 17.54
N ALA A 240 10.52 -4.34 17.70
CA ALA A 240 11.34 -3.77 18.76
C ALA A 240 10.54 -3.42 20.04
N GLY A 241 9.21 -3.61 20.06
CA GLY A 241 8.34 -3.13 21.14
C GLY A 241 8.35 -1.59 21.29
N ALA A 242 8.72 -0.86 20.25
CA ALA A 242 8.84 0.59 20.23
C ALA A 242 7.49 1.25 19.88
N THR A 243 6.53 1.16 20.81
CA THR A 243 5.15 1.65 20.65
C THR A 243 5.04 3.10 20.20
N GLN A 244 6.00 3.94 20.60
CA GLN A 244 6.08 5.34 20.19
C GLN A 244 6.37 5.54 18.70
N THR A 245 7.16 4.64 18.09
CA THR A 245 7.46 4.67 16.66
C THR A 245 6.28 4.14 15.85
N VAL A 246 5.60 3.11 16.35
CA VAL A 246 4.37 2.59 15.74
C VAL A 246 3.28 3.66 15.77
N TRP A 247 3.09 4.36 16.90
CA TRP A 247 2.10 5.43 17.02
C TRP A 247 2.36 6.62 16.09
N LEU A 248 3.63 6.91 15.78
CA LEU A 248 3.98 7.99 14.87
C LEU A 248 3.68 7.66 13.40
N ALA A 249 3.74 6.37 13.05
CA ALA A 249 3.60 5.86 11.70
C ALA A 249 2.17 6.04 11.17
#